data_AF-A0A6V7NQX1-F1
#
_entry.id   AF-A0A6V7NQX1-F1
#
_cell.length_a   1.000
_cell.length_b   1.000
_cell.length_c   1.000
_cell.angle_alpha   90.00
_cell.angle_beta   90.00
_cell.angle_gamma   90.00
#
_symmetry.space_group_name_H-M   'P 1'
#
loop_
_entity.id
_entity.type
_entity.pdbx_description
1 polymer ?
#
loop_
_entity_poly.entity_id
_entity_poly.type
_entity_poly.pdbx_seq_one_letter_code
_entity_poly.pdbx_strand_id
1 'polypeptide(L)'
;MIDAAGRILDRESMGEDAFWAIRGGGGGSWGVVYAWKLRLVPVPDRVALLTVDRPGPSRLVAELVDTWQRVGPSLPDEFYLSVFLAGSTRGNATASFTGLFLGPKNSAMSVLSQRYPELRAEESDWAELTWAESAAQLAGWGQRRS
;
A
#
# COMPACT_ATOMS: atom_id res chain seq x y z
N MET A 1 10.65 -23.31 10.96
CA MET A 1 11.86 -22.57 11.36
C MET A 1 12.96 -23.56 11.69
N ILE A 2 14.22 -23.22 11.43
CA ILE A 2 15.39 -23.97 11.87
C ILE A 2 16.02 -23.17 13.02
N ASP A 3 16.19 -23.79 14.18
CA ASP A 3 16.79 -23.14 15.34
C ASP A 3 18.32 -23.26 15.38
N ALA A 4 18.94 -22.70 16.42
CA ALA A 4 20.41 -22.71 16.57
C ALA A 4 21.01 -24.13 16.72
N ALA A 5 20.20 -25.13 17.09
CA ALA A 5 20.61 -26.53 17.17
C ALA A 5 20.39 -27.28 15.84
N GLY A 6 19.91 -26.62 14.80
CA GLY A 6 19.59 -27.22 13.51
C GLY A 6 18.29 -28.02 13.49
N ARG A 7 17.43 -27.88 14.52
CA ARG A 7 16.15 -28.59 14.58
C ARG A 7 15.13 -27.91 13.68
N ILE A 8 14.35 -28.72 12.95
CA ILE A 8 13.24 -28.22 12.14
C ILE A 8 12.01 -28.15 13.04
N LEU A 9 11.51 -26.94 13.24
CA LEU A 9 10.37 -26.63 14.08
C LEU A 9 9.20 -26.08 13.25
N ASP A 10 8.04 -26.69 13.39
CA ASP A 10 6.76 -26.12 12.98
C ASP A 10 6.15 -25.27 14.11
N ARG A 11 4.92 -24.78 13.94
CA ARG A 11 4.25 -23.92 14.94
C ARG A 11 4.13 -24.60 16.30
N GLU A 12 3.72 -25.86 16.32
CA GLU A 12 3.50 -26.60 17.56
C GLU A 12 4.81 -26.82 18.31
N SER A 13 5.85 -27.28 17.60
CA SER A 13 7.15 -27.59 18.19
C SER A 13 8.00 -26.37 18.56
N MET A 14 7.81 -25.22 17.90
CA MET A 14 8.50 -23.97 18.29
C MET A 14 7.87 -23.26 19.49
N GLY A 15 6.59 -23.54 19.79
CA GLY A 15 5.81 -22.85 20.82
C GLY A 15 5.29 -21.48 20.37
N GLU A 16 4.26 -20.99 21.08
CA GLU A 16 3.54 -19.77 20.68
C GLU A 16 4.37 -18.49 20.80
N ASP A 17 5.31 -18.42 21.75
CA ASP A 17 6.17 -17.24 21.92
C ASP A 17 7.11 -17.06 20.72
N ALA A 18 7.75 -18.13 20.27
CA ALA A 18 8.60 -18.10 19.08
C ALA A 18 7.74 -17.85 17.82
N PHE A 19 6.56 -18.48 17.72
CA PHE A 19 5.65 -18.27 16.61
C PHE A 19 5.11 -16.83 16.54
N TRP A 20 4.91 -16.17 17.67
CA TRP A 20 4.60 -14.75 17.74
C TRP A 20 5.78 -13.90 17.28
N ALA A 21 6.98 -14.17 17.79
CA ALA A 21 8.17 -13.36 17.53
C ALA A 21 8.54 -13.32 16.03
N ILE A 22 8.42 -14.44 15.32
CA ILE A 22 8.76 -14.49 13.88
C ILE A 22 7.77 -13.72 12.99
N ARG A 23 6.58 -13.33 13.48
CA ARG A 23 5.53 -12.63 12.72
C ARG A 23 5.61 -11.10 12.81
N GLY A 24 6.78 -10.56 13.07
CA GLY A 24 6.99 -9.10 13.12
C GLY A 24 8.25 -8.64 13.87
N GLY A 25 8.89 -9.52 14.64
CA GLY A 25 10.09 -9.20 15.44
C GLY A 25 11.38 -9.04 14.64
N GLY A 26 11.32 -9.13 13.30
CA GLY A 26 12.50 -9.07 12.42
C GLY A 26 13.20 -10.43 12.25
N GLY A 27 13.65 -10.71 11.02
CA GLY A 27 14.42 -11.92 10.72
C GLY A 27 15.84 -11.88 11.31
N GLY A 28 16.45 -13.04 11.53
CA GLY A 28 17.86 -13.16 11.96
C GLY A 28 18.08 -13.30 13.47
N SER A 29 17.06 -13.08 14.31
CA SER A 29 17.18 -13.20 15.78
C SER A 29 16.69 -14.52 16.37
N TRP A 30 15.81 -15.24 15.66
CA TRP A 30 15.07 -16.39 16.21
C TRP A 30 15.38 -17.72 15.50
N GLY A 31 16.26 -17.70 14.50
CA GLY A 31 16.56 -18.82 13.62
C GLY A 31 16.28 -18.50 12.15
N VAL A 32 16.24 -19.54 11.31
CA VAL A 32 16.01 -19.42 9.87
C VAL A 32 14.61 -19.91 9.53
N VAL A 33 13.75 -19.02 9.02
CA VAL A 33 12.41 -19.40 8.55
C VAL A 33 12.54 -20.06 7.18
N TYR A 34 12.16 -21.34 7.07
CA TYR A 34 12.23 -22.09 5.80
C TYR A 34 10.93 -22.04 4.99
N ALA A 35 9.77 -21.83 5.63
CA ALA A 35 8.46 -21.77 4.97
C ALA A 35 7.43 -21.03 5.82
N TRP A 36 6.40 -20.50 5.16
CA TRP A 36 5.21 -19.90 5.77
C TRP A 36 3.96 -20.63 5.32
N LYS A 37 3.07 -20.95 6.28
CA LYS A 37 1.69 -21.36 5.99
C LYS A 37 0.80 -20.12 6.06
N LEU A 38 0.45 -19.58 4.90
CA LEU A 38 -0.37 -18.37 4.79
C LEU A 38 -1.86 -18.72 4.74
N ARG A 39 -2.69 -17.87 5.33
CA ARG A 39 -4.14 -17.88 5.14
C ARG A 39 -4.47 -16.89 4.03
N LEU A 40 -5.00 -17.39 2.91
CA LEU A 40 -5.47 -16.54 1.82
C LEU A 40 -6.70 -15.74 2.28
N VAL A 41 -6.85 -14.54 1.75
CA VAL A 41 -7.98 -13.65 2.01
C VAL A 41 -8.79 -13.46 0.72
N PRO A 42 -10.12 -13.37 0.81
CA PRO A 42 -10.94 -13.08 -0.36
C PRO A 42 -10.68 -11.65 -0.84
N VAL A 43 -10.68 -11.47 -2.16
CA VAL A 43 -10.61 -10.17 -2.82
C VAL A 43 -11.69 -10.11 -3.90
N PRO A 44 -12.26 -8.94 -4.21
CA PRO A 44 -13.19 -8.80 -5.32
C PRO A 44 -12.53 -9.13 -6.67
N ASP A 45 -13.32 -9.56 -7.65
CA ASP A 45 -12.84 -9.86 -9.01
C ASP A 45 -12.19 -8.64 -9.67
N ARG A 46 -12.71 -7.44 -9.35
CA ARG A 46 -12.16 -6.16 -9.81
C ARG A 46 -11.97 -5.19 -8.66
N VAL A 47 -10.85 -4.47 -8.71
CA VAL A 47 -10.44 -3.42 -7.78
C VAL A 47 -10.19 -2.13 -8.55
N ALA A 48 -10.24 -0.99 -7.86
CA ALA A 48 -9.93 0.31 -8.44
C ALA A 48 -8.56 0.79 -7.97
N LEU A 49 -7.67 1.09 -8.92
CA LEU A 49 -6.34 1.63 -8.67
C LEU A 49 -6.32 3.11 -9.08
N LEU A 50 -5.93 3.98 -8.16
CA LEU A 50 -5.69 5.41 -8.39
C LEU A 50 -4.20 5.66 -8.48
N THR A 51 -3.77 6.40 -9.51
CA THR A 51 -2.42 6.96 -9.59
C THR A 51 -2.51 8.41 -10.03
N VAL A 52 -2.07 9.34 -9.17
CA VAL A 52 -2.22 10.77 -9.45
C VAL A 52 -1.03 11.57 -8.94
N ASP A 53 -0.42 12.34 -9.85
CA ASP A 53 0.69 13.22 -9.54
C ASP A 53 0.22 14.66 -9.32
N ARG A 54 0.79 15.30 -8.29
CA ARG A 54 0.56 16.70 -7.93
C ARG A 54 1.90 17.43 -7.82
N PRO A 55 2.48 17.85 -8.95
CA PRO A 55 3.65 18.71 -8.95
C PRO A 55 3.27 20.15 -8.58
N GLY A 56 4.14 20.84 -7.85
CA GLY A 56 3.93 22.25 -7.54
C GLY A 56 4.97 22.83 -6.59
N PRO A 57 4.78 24.08 -6.18
CA PRO A 57 5.56 24.68 -5.11
C PRO A 57 5.43 23.83 -3.84
N SER A 58 6.53 23.65 -3.09
CA SER A 58 6.53 22.78 -1.90
C SER A 58 5.44 23.12 -0.88
N ARG A 59 5.02 24.39 -0.81
CA ARG A 59 3.91 24.82 0.05
C ARG A 59 2.59 24.16 -0.34
N LEU A 60 2.23 24.17 -1.63
CA LEU A 60 0.99 23.56 -2.12
C LEU A 60 1.02 22.04 -1.89
N VAL A 61 2.18 21.41 -2.13
CA VAL A 61 2.38 19.99 -1.89
C VAL A 61 2.23 19.66 -0.40
N ALA A 62 2.78 20.49 0.49
CA ALA A 62 2.64 20.32 1.93
C ALA A 62 1.17 20.42 2.38
N GLU A 63 0.38 21.35 1.84
CA GLU A 63 -1.05 21.49 2.13
C GLU A 63 -1.85 20.24 1.71
N LEU A 64 -1.50 19.64 0.57
CA LEU A 64 -2.08 18.36 0.15
C LEU A 64 -1.70 17.25 1.15
N VAL A 65 -0.42 17.06 1.44
CA VAL A 65 0.06 16.01 2.36
C VAL A 65 -0.55 16.15 3.76
N ASP A 66 -0.66 17.37 4.27
CA ASP A 66 -1.28 17.68 5.56
C ASP A 66 -2.76 17.24 5.59
N THR A 67 -3.49 17.44 4.50
CA THR A 67 -4.87 16.94 4.36
C THR A 67 -4.90 15.41 4.28
N TRP A 68 -4.00 14.80 3.52
CA TRP A 68 -3.87 13.34 3.44
C TRP A 68 -3.60 12.70 4.82
N GLN A 69 -2.77 13.32 5.66
CA GLN A 69 -2.49 12.83 7.02
C GLN A 69 -3.74 12.79 7.92
N ARG A 70 -4.68 13.73 7.71
CA ARG A 70 -5.96 13.76 8.45
C ARG A 70 -6.98 12.79 7.86
N VAL A 71 -7.10 12.73 6.54
CA VAL A 71 -8.14 11.96 5.85
C VAL A 71 -7.78 10.48 5.80
N GLY A 72 -6.53 10.14 5.51
CA GLY A 72 -6.06 8.76 5.30
C GLY A 72 -6.53 7.77 6.36
N PRO A 73 -6.31 8.04 7.67
CA PRO A 73 -6.77 7.15 8.74
C PRO A 73 -8.29 7.02 8.89
N SER A 74 -9.08 7.92 8.28
CA SER A 74 -10.54 7.95 8.36
C SER A 74 -11.24 7.38 7.13
N LEU A 75 -10.47 6.93 6.14
CA LEU A 75 -11.01 6.26 4.96
C LEU A 75 -11.60 4.89 5.37
N PRO A 76 -12.56 4.36 4.60
CA PRO A 76 -13.09 3.01 4.82
C PRO A 76 -11.98 1.95 4.76
N ASP A 77 -12.17 0.82 5.45
CA ASP A 77 -11.20 -0.29 5.51
C ASP A 77 -10.84 -0.85 4.12
N GLU A 78 -11.74 -0.72 3.14
CA GLU A 78 -11.54 -1.14 1.76
C GLU A 78 -10.58 -0.21 0.98
N PHE A 79 -10.23 0.95 1.54
CA PHE A 79 -9.50 2.01 0.86
C PHE A 79 -8.10 2.19 1.45
N TYR A 80 -7.09 1.87 0.64
CA TYR A 80 -5.69 2.23 0.87
C TYR A 80 -5.35 3.50 0.11
N LEU A 81 -4.64 4.44 0.74
CA LEU A 81 -4.11 5.65 0.09
C LEU A 81 -2.74 6.03 0.67
N SER A 82 -1.72 6.03 -0.18
CA SER A 82 -0.36 6.45 0.16
C SER A 82 0.13 7.61 -0.71
N VAL A 83 1.15 8.31 -0.22
CA VAL A 83 1.82 9.39 -0.95
C VAL A 83 3.33 9.14 -0.99
N PHE A 84 3.93 9.32 -2.16
CA PHE A 84 5.37 9.40 -2.36
C PHE A 84 5.75 10.85 -2.67
N LEU A 85 6.82 11.34 -2.04
CA LEU A 85 7.27 12.72 -2.20
C LEU A 85 8.64 12.76 -2.89
N ALA A 86 8.71 13.51 -3.99
CA ALA A 86 9.95 13.82 -4.68
C ALA A 86 10.20 15.33 -4.65
N GLY A 87 11.30 15.75 -4.02
CA GLY A 87 11.71 17.16 -3.96
C GLY A 87 12.69 17.52 -5.08
N SER A 88 12.67 18.78 -5.52
CA SER A 88 13.70 19.37 -6.38
C SER A 88 14.40 20.52 -5.66
N THR A 89 15.64 20.82 -6.05
CA THR A 89 16.46 21.91 -5.46
C THR A 89 15.90 23.31 -5.71
N ARG A 90 14.85 23.46 -6.52
CA ARG A 90 14.27 24.74 -6.94
C ARG A 90 13.01 25.15 -6.16
N GLY A 91 12.74 24.52 -5.01
CA GLY A 91 11.56 24.83 -4.19
C GLY A 91 10.25 24.23 -4.73
N ASN A 92 10.34 23.33 -5.71
CA ASN A 92 9.22 22.53 -6.21
C ASN A 92 9.33 21.09 -5.70
N ALA A 93 8.18 20.48 -5.49
CA ALA A 93 8.05 19.07 -5.15
C ALA A 93 6.90 18.44 -5.96
N THR A 94 6.89 17.12 -6.01
CA THR A 94 5.77 16.33 -6.53
C THR A 94 5.30 15.38 -5.43
N ALA A 95 4.00 15.40 -5.17
CA ALA A 95 3.32 14.35 -4.43
C ALA A 95 2.64 13.39 -5.41
N SER A 96 3.08 12.13 -5.39
CA SER A 96 2.47 11.05 -6.15
C SER A 96 1.58 10.25 -5.22
N PHE A 97 0.28 10.35 -5.39
CA PHE A 97 -0.69 9.60 -4.62
C PHE A 97 -1.04 8.29 -5.33
N THR A 98 -1.04 7.21 -4.56
CA THR A 98 -1.41 5.89 -5.03
C THR A 98 -2.47 5.34 -4.10
N GLY A 99 -3.63 5.02 -4.67
CA GLY A 99 -4.78 4.48 -3.95
C GLY A 99 -5.20 3.13 -4.48
N LEU A 100 -5.66 2.23 -3.61
CA LEU A 100 -6.26 0.96 -3.97
C LEU A 100 -7.58 0.81 -3.22
N PHE A 101 -8.66 0.58 -3.95
CA PHE A 101 -9.97 0.34 -3.36
C PHE A 101 -10.48 -1.06 -3.71
N LEU A 102 -10.87 -1.82 -2.68
CA LEU A 102 -11.44 -3.16 -2.81
C LEU A 102 -12.92 -3.09 -3.20
N GLY A 103 -13.18 -2.61 -4.42
CA GLY A 103 -14.53 -2.50 -4.97
C GLY A 103 -14.56 -1.73 -6.30
N PRO A 104 -15.78 -1.36 -6.76
CA PRO A 104 -15.96 -0.65 -8.02
C PRO A 104 -15.34 0.75 -8.03
N LYS A 105 -14.83 1.19 -9.19
CA LYS A 105 -14.22 2.53 -9.36
C LYS A 105 -15.14 3.66 -8.93
N ASN A 106 -16.42 3.60 -9.29
CA ASN A 106 -17.37 4.68 -8.98
C ASN A 106 -17.54 4.89 -7.47
N SER A 107 -17.51 3.81 -6.68
CA SER A 107 -17.56 3.90 -5.22
C SER A 107 -16.28 4.53 -4.66
N ALA A 108 -15.11 4.14 -5.18
CA ALA A 108 -13.83 4.71 -4.79
C ALA A 108 -13.77 6.22 -5.07
N MET A 109 -14.19 6.63 -6.26
CA MET A 109 -14.28 8.05 -6.65
C MET A 109 -15.23 8.83 -5.75
N SER A 110 -16.40 8.26 -5.44
CA SER A 110 -17.35 8.88 -4.52
C SER A 110 -16.74 9.10 -3.14
N VAL A 111 -16.03 8.11 -2.59
CA VAL A 111 -15.35 8.24 -1.28
C VAL A 111 -14.32 9.37 -1.31
N LEU A 112 -13.42 9.41 -2.30
CA LEU A 112 -12.39 10.45 -2.36
C LEU A 112 -12.96 11.84 -2.65
N SER A 113 -13.98 11.96 -3.51
CA SER A 113 -14.60 13.26 -3.77
C SER A 113 -15.25 13.88 -2.53
N GLN A 114 -15.76 13.05 -1.62
CA GLN A 114 -16.38 13.50 -0.37
C GLN A 114 -15.35 13.76 0.74
N ARG A 115 -14.31 12.94 0.82
CA ARG A 115 -13.35 12.95 1.93
C ARG A 115 -12.08 13.75 1.64
N TYR A 116 -11.68 13.84 0.38
CA TYR A 116 -10.45 14.49 -0.05
C TYR A 116 -10.59 15.22 -1.41
N PRO A 117 -11.54 16.16 -1.53
CA PRO A 117 -11.80 16.88 -2.78
C PRO A 117 -10.58 17.67 -3.30
N GLU A 118 -9.68 18.10 -2.42
CA GLU A 118 -8.47 18.86 -2.75
C GLU A 118 -7.49 18.05 -3.60
N LEU A 119 -7.53 16.71 -3.52
CA LEU A 119 -6.72 15.84 -4.36
C LEU A 119 -7.10 15.97 -5.84
N ARG A 120 -8.36 16.36 -6.14
CA ARG A 120 -8.88 16.56 -7.50
C ARG A 120 -8.64 15.36 -8.43
N ALA A 121 -8.78 14.14 -7.91
CA ALA A 121 -8.62 12.94 -8.73
C ALA A 121 -9.71 12.91 -9.82
N GLU A 122 -9.29 12.80 -11.09
CA GLU A 122 -10.16 12.74 -12.24
C GLU A 122 -10.42 11.29 -12.64
N GLU A 123 -11.45 11.01 -13.44
CA GLU A 123 -11.77 9.64 -13.86
C GLU A 123 -10.62 8.96 -14.60
N SER A 124 -9.80 9.72 -15.34
CA SER A 124 -8.61 9.23 -16.06
C SER A 124 -7.48 8.77 -15.14
N ASP A 125 -7.48 9.19 -13.88
CA ASP A 125 -6.47 8.79 -12.89
C ASP A 125 -6.73 7.37 -12.34
N TRP A 126 -7.84 6.75 -12.73
CA TRP A 126 -8.29 5.46 -12.20
C TRP A 126 -8.25 4.35 -13.25
N ALA A 127 -7.86 3.16 -12.81
CA ALA A 127 -7.97 1.92 -13.56
C ALA A 127 -8.80 0.88 -12.80
N GLU A 128 -9.63 0.11 -13.51
CA GLU A 128 -10.27 -1.08 -12.96
C GLU A 128 -9.54 -2.34 -13.42
N LEU A 129 -8.98 -3.07 -12.46
CA LEU A 129 -8.07 -4.18 -12.71
C LEU A 129 -8.43 -5.35 -11.81
N THR A 130 -7.87 -6.54 -12.07
CA THR A 130 -7.87 -7.61 -11.06
C THR A 130 -6.91 -7.25 -9.92
N TRP A 131 -7.09 -7.89 -8.75
CA TRP A 131 -6.17 -7.70 -7.62
C TRP A 131 -4.71 -8.00 -8.00
N ALA A 132 -4.46 -9.08 -8.76
CA ALA A 132 -3.11 -9.46 -9.19
C ALA A 132 -2.46 -8.43 -10.12
N GLU A 133 -3.22 -7.88 -11.08
CA GLU A 133 -2.72 -6.82 -11.96
C GLU A 133 -2.40 -5.54 -11.19
N SER A 134 -3.23 -5.16 -10.21
CA SER A 134 -2.95 -4.01 -9.34
C SER A 134 -1.65 -4.20 -8.54
N ALA A 135 -1.44 -5.39 -7.98
CA ALA A 135 -0.21 -5.73 -7.24
C ALA A 135 1.04 -5.65 -8.15
N ALA A 136 0.94 -6.12 -9.39
CA ALA A 136 2.02 -6.00 -10.37
C ALA A 136 2.33 -4.53 -10.71
N GLN A 137 1.32 -3.70 -10.95
CA GLN A 137 1.52 -2.28 -11.24
C GLN A 137 2.13 -1.52 -10.04
N LEU A 138 1.66 -1.79 -8.82
CA LEU A 138 2.23 -1.21 -7.60
C LEU A 138 3.68 -1.62 -7.37
N ALA A 139 4.07 -2.82 -7.80
CA ALA A 139 5.46 -3.27 -7.80
C ALA A 139 6.32 -2.66 -8.93
N GLY A 140 5.77 -1.77 -9.76
CA GLY A 140 6.44 -1.14 -10.89
C GLY A 140 6.60 -2.05 -12.11
N TRP A 141 5.90 -3.18 -12.16
CA TRP A 141 5.95 -4.08 -13.32
C TRP A 141 5.08 -3.51 -14.45
N GLY A 142 5.66 -3.38 -15.65
CA GLY A 142 4.96 -2.89 -16.84
C GLY A 142 5.14 -1.40 -17.15
N GLN A 143 5.82 -0.62 -16.30
CA GLN A 143 6.27 0.72 -16.71
C GLN A 143 7.46 0.59 -17.66
N ARG A 144 7.24 0.82 -18.97
CA ARG A 144 8.36 1.05 -19.91
C ARG A 144 9.10 2.28 -19.41
N ARG A 145 10.34 2.08 -18.93
CA ARG A 145 11.30 3.17 -18.76
C ARG A 145 11.48 3.83 -20.13
N SER A 146 10.94 5.04 -20.30
CA SER A 146 11.24 5.93 -21.44
C SER A 146 12.61 6.56 -21.26
#